data_AF-A0AA39HMP9-F1
#
_entry.id   AF-A0AA39HMP9-F1
#
_cell.length_a   1.000
_cell.length_b   1.000
_cell.length_c   1.000
_cell.angle_alpha   90.00
_cell.angle_beta   90.00
_cell.angle_gamma   90.00
#
_symmetry.space_group_name_H-M   'P 1'
#
loop_
_entity.id
_entity.type
_entity.pdbx_description
1 polymer ?
#
loop_
_entity_poly.entity_id
_entity_poly.type
_entity_poly.pdbx_seq_one_letter_code
_entity_poly.pdbx_strand_id
1 'polypeptide(L)'
;MDAIPFKFCDAVASMVNTGPDAAVLSGAWRSAFQEYTTNIISFRLYVCASNGQWHYNIAIKTEIVQFKDLLSMPRRYLRCSKVILHNYWLPVITWHSSTEERIVKIVEFAKSFMNEPELEANIWSTDTPDDAHTIIEFLQRFRIVSFSELVTDARQPFEGAHYSDNSTVAKRNSQAYSG
;
A
#
# COMPACT_ATOMS: atom_id res chain seq x y z
N MET A 1 -33.53 -7.19 -16.77
CA MET A 1 -32.38 -8.08 -16.47
C MET A 1 -32.05 -7.87 -15.01
N ASP A 2 -32.06 -8.94 -14.22
CA ASP A 2 -31.65 -8.86 -12.83
C ASP A 2 -30.15 -8.54 -12.77
N ALA A 3 -29.78 -7.50 -12.03
CA ALA A 3 -28.37 -7.12 -11.89
C ALA A 3 -27.63 -8.22 -11.11
N ILE A 4 -26.55 -8.75 -11.69
CA ILE A 4 -25.71 -9.73 -11.01
C ILE A 4 -25.11 -9.07 -9.77
N PRO A 5 -25.28 -9.64 -8.56
CA PRO A 5 -24.68 -9.10 -7.36
C PRO A 5 -23.16 -9.06 -7.48
N PHE A 6 -22.57 -7.91 -7.19
CA PHE A 6 -21.14 -7.71 -7.39
C PHE A 6 -20.25 -8.64 -6.54
N LYS A 7 -20.72 -9.04 -5.34
CA LYS A 7 -20.08 -10.07 -4.51
C LYS A 7 -19.95 -11.41 -5.22
N PHE A 8 -20.86 -11.71 -6.14
CA PHE A 8 -20.78 -12.92 -6.96
C PHE A 8 -19.66 -12.81 -7.99
N CYS A 9 -19.50 -11.65 -8.64
CA CYS A 9 -18.36 -11.42 -9.55
C CYS A 9 -17.01 -11.56 -8.83
N ASP A 10 -16.92 -11.12 -7.58
CA ASP A 10 -15.74 -11.35 -6.72
C ASP A 10 -15.47 -12.84 -6.48
N ALA A 11 -16.50 -13.59 -6.09
CA ALA A 11 -16.37 -15.03 -5.85
C ALA A 11 -15.96 -15.78 -7.13
N VAL A 12 -16.58 -15.43 -8.27
CA VAL A 12 -16.21 -15.99 -9.58
C VAL A 12 -14.78 -15.61 -9.94
N ALA A 13 -14.35 -14.37 -9.73
CA ALA A 13 -12.98 -13.96 -10.01
C ALA A 13 -11.95 -14.70 -9.16
N SER A 14 -12.24 -14.89 -7.87
CA SER A 14 -11.42 -15.69 -6.98
C SER A 14 -11.35 -17.16 -7.43
N MET A 15 -12.48 -17.75 -7.82
CA MET A 15 -12.52 -19.12 -8.36
C MET A 15 -11.80 -19.26 -9.71
N VAL A 16 -11.94 -18.29 -10.62
CA VAL A 16 -11.29 -18.33 -11.94
C VAL A 16 -9.77 -18.19 -11.78
N ASN A 17 -9.30 -17.37 -10.84
CA ASN A 17 -7.87 -17.27 -10.54
C ASN A 17 -7.29 -18.58 -9.94
N THR A 18 -8.13 -19.47 -9.43
CA THR A 18 -7.73 -20.71 -8.75
C THR A 18 -8.21 -21.99 -9.45
N GLY A 19 -8.94 -21.87 -10.56
CA GLY A 19 -9.74 -22.92 -11.17
C GLY A 19 -9.64 -22.97 -12.70
N PRO A 20 -10.56 -23.69 -13.38
CA PRO A 20 -10.49 -23.87 -14.82
C PRO A 20 -10.58 -22.53 -15.56
N ASP A 21 -9.87 -22.48 -16.68
CA ASP A 21 -9.64 -21.29 -17.52
C ASP A 21 -10.90 -20.42 -17.70
N ALA A 22 -10.75 -19.10 -17.66
CA ALA A 22 -11.83 -18.11 -17.83
C ALA A 22 -12.68 -18.35 -19.10
N ALA A 23 -12.13 -19.09 -20.05
CA ALA A 23 -12.78 -19.62 -21.25
C ALA A 23 -14.10 -20.38 -20.98
N VAL A 24 -14.30 -20.95 -19.78
CA VAL A 24 -15.51 -21.70 -19.41
C VAL A 24 -16.74 -20.79 -19.24
N LEU A 25 -16.55 -19.51 -18.91
CA LEU A 25 -17.66 -18.55 -18.81
C LEU A 25 -18.22 -18.23 -20.20
N SER A 26 -19.55 -18.17 -20.34
CA SER A 26 -20.22 -17.83 -21.61
C SER A 26 -21.35 -16.81 -21.42
N GLY A 27 -21.75 -16.16 -22.53
CA GLY A 27 -22.84 -15.18 -22.54
C GLY A 27 -22.63 -14.00 -21.57
N ALA A 28 -23.69 -13.63 -20.86
CA ALA A 28 -23.69 -12.51 -19.92
C ALA A 28 -22.64 -12.64 -18.80
N TRP A 29 -22.28 -13.87 -18.41
CA TRP A 29 -21.29 -14.12 -17.36
C TRP A 29 -19.87 -13.77 -17.79
N ARG A 30 -19.51 -14.12 -19.04
CA ARG A 30 -18.23 -13.71 -19.62
C ARG A 30 -18.14 -12.19 -19.69
N SER A 31 -19.20 -11.52 -20.14
CA SER A 31 -19.24 -10.06 -20.21
C SER A 31 -19.10 -9.40 -18.84
N ALA A 32 -19.84 -9.88 -17.83
CA ALA A 32 -19.76 -9.33 -16.47
C ALA A 32 -18.39 -9.56 -15.83
N PHE A 33 -17.80 -10.74 -16.04
CA PHE A 33 -16.45 -11.04 -15.57
C PHE A 33 -15.40 -10.17 -16.27
N GLN A 34 -15.48 -10.03 -17.60
CA GLN A 34 -14.57 -9.18 -18.36
C GLN A 34 -14.71 -7.70 -17.97
N GLU A 35 -15.93 -7.21 -17.75
CA GLU A 35 -16.17 -5.87 -17.22
C GLU A 35 -15.48 -5.72 -15.86
N TYR A 36 -15.70 -6.67 -14.95
CA TYR A 36 -15.07 -6.66 -13.63
C TYR A 36 -13.54 -6.63 -13.73
N THR A 37 -12.91 -7.54 -14.48
CA THR A 37 -11.45 -7.64 -14.59
C THR A 37 -10.83 -6.42 -15.26
N THR A 38 -11.55 -5.80 -16.20
CA THR A 38 -11.07 -4.59 -16.90
C THR A 38 -11.12 -3.37 -15.99
N ASN A 39 -12.11 -3.31 -15.10
CA ASN A 39 -12.36 -2.15 -14.24
C ASN A 39 -11.75 -2.28 -12.85
N ILE A 40 -11.25 -3.46 -12.46
CA ILE A 40 -10.67 -3.68 -11.13
C ILE A 40 -9.50 -2.72 -10.86
N ILE A 41 -9.52 -2.09 -9.69
CA ILE A 41 -8.50 -1.17 -9.23
C ILE A 41 -7.89 -1.78 -7.98
N SER A 42 -6.75 -2.45 -8.16
CA SER A 42 -5.96 -2.95 -7.04
C SER A 42 -5.05 -1.84 -6.51
N PHE A 43 -5.12 -1.60 -5.21
CA PHE A 43 -4.25 -0.65 -4.52
C PHE A 43 -3.50 -1.31 -3.36
N ARG A 44 -2.38 -0.69 -2.96
CA ARG A 44 -1.62 -1.00 -1.74
C ARG A 44 -1.56 0.23 -0.87
N LEU A 45 -1.71 0.04 0.43
CA LEU A 45 -1.53 1.08 1.43
C LEU A 45 -0.20 0.86 2.14
N TYR A 46 0.67 1.85 2.12
CA TYR A 46 1.85 1.89 2.96
C TYR A 46 1.59 2.88 4.09
N VAL A 47 1.93 2.50 5.31
CA VAL A 47 1.86 3.34 6.50
C VAL A 47 3.25 3.39 7.11
N CYS A 48 3.69 4.58 7.50
CA CYS A 48 4.96 4.76 8.16
C CYS A 48 4.79 5.58 9.45
N ALA A 49 5.45 5.13 10.53
CA ALA A 49 5.65 5.92 11.73
C ALA A 49 7.15 6.21 11.86
N SER A 50 7.52 7.49 11.93
CA SER A 50 8.92 7.90 12.05
C SER A 50 9.02 9.22 12.81
N ASN A 51 9.90 9.28 13.81
CA ASN A 51 10.10 10.45 14.66
C ASN A 51 8.78 10.95 15.28
N GLY A 52 7.91 10.04 15.70
CA GLY A 52 6.60 10.36 16.26
C GLY A 52 5.58 10.96 15.27
N GLN A 53 5.89 10.97 13.97
CA GLN A 53 4.99 11.41 12.92
C GLN A 53 4.47 10.22 12.11
N TRP A 54 3.22 10.35 11.66
CA TRP A 54 2.57 9.34 10.84
C TRP A 54 2.51 9.78 9.38
N HIS A 55 2.78 8.84 8.49
CA HIS A 55 2.76 9.03 7.07
C HIS A 55 2.04 7.88 6.38
N TYR A 56 1.49 8.16 5.20
CA TYR A 56 0.93 7.12 4.35
C TYR A 56 1.24 7.36 2.88
N ASN A 57 1.13 6.28 2.11
CA ASN A 57 1.17 6.27 0.67
C ASN A 57 0.15 5.27 0.13
N ILE A 58 -0.53 5.61 -0.96
CA ILE A 58 -1.46 4.71 -1.64
C ILE A 58 -0.93 4.51 -3.06
N ALA A 59 -0.58 3.27 -3.38
CA ALA A 59 -0.08 2.91 -4.70
C ALA A 59 -1.16 2.17 -5.50
N ILE A 60 -1.44 2.64 -6.71
CA ILE A 60 -2.26 1.95 -7.71
C ILE A 60 -1.35 1.68 -8.90
N LYS A 61 -1.03 0.40 -9.15
CA LYS A 61 -0.01 0.01 -10.13
C LYS A 61 1.32 0.73 -9.85
N THR A 62 1.73 1.66 -10.71
CA THR A 62 2.96 2.46 -10.61
C THR A 62 2.71 3.90 -10.16
N GLU A 63 1.45 4.26 -9.86
CA GLU A 63 1.06 5.63 -9.53
C GLU A 63 0.78 5.77 -8.03
N ILE A 64 1.13 6.94 -7.50
CA ILE A 64 0.83 7.34 -6.12
C ILE A 64 -0.38 8.27 -6.15
N VAL A 65 -1.40 7.93 -5.36
CA VAL A 65 -2.64 8.71 -5.29
C VAL A 65 -2.91 9.21 -3.88
N GLN A 66 -3.63 10.34 -3.76
CA GLN A 66 -4.06 10.80 -2.44
C GLN A 66 -5.29 10.02 -2.00
N PHE A 67 -5.52 9.97 -0.68
CA PHE A 67 -6.69 9.28 -0.14
C PHE A 67 -8.02 9.83 -0.69
N LYS A 68 -8.11 11.14 -0.95
CA LYS A 68 -9.31 11.76 -1.55
C LYS A 68 -9.61 11.25 -2.96
N ASP A 69 -8.57 10.93 -3.72
CA ASP A 69 -8.70 10.45 -5.09
C ASP A 69 -9.20 9.00 -5.06
N LEU A 70 -8.67 8.20 -4.13
CA LEU A 70 -9.16 6.84 -3.87
C LEU A 70 -10.63 6.82 -3.45
N LEU A 71 -11.06 7.76 -2.59
CA LEU A 71 -12.47 7.89 -2.17
C LEU A 71 -13.42 8.23 -3.32
N SER A 72 -12.90 8.86 -4.38
CA SER A 72 -13.69 9.24 -5.56
C SER A 72 -13.83 8.09 -6.56
N MET A 73 -13.09 6.99 -6.39
CA MET A 73 -13.15 5.84 -7.28
C MET A 73 -14.40 4.98 -7.01
N PRO A 74 -14.95 4.29 -8.03
CA PRO A 74 -16.11 3.45 -7.82
C PRO A 74 -15.79 2.29 -6.86
N ARG A 75 -16.37 2.35 -5.66
CA ARG A 75 -16.07 1.41 -4.55
C ARG A 75 -16.22 -0.06 -4.94
N ARG A 76 -17.15 -0.36 -5.86
CA ARG A 76 -17.31 -1.73 -6.36
C ARG A 76 -15.99 -2.26 -6.91
N TYR A 77 -15.26 -1.53 -7.74
CA TYR A 77 -14.05 -2.05 -8.36
C TYR A 77 -12.76 -1.93 -7.51
N LEU A 78 -12.81 -1.31 -6.33
CA LEU A 78 -11.63 -1.12 -5.47
C LEU A 78 -11.26 -2.40 -4.72
N ARG A 79 -9.98 -2.80 -4.78
CA ARG A 79 -9.43 -3.90 -3.97
C ARG A 79 -8.15 -3.46 -3.29
N CYS A 80 -8.10 -3.65 -1.97
CA CYS A 80 -6.86 -3.53 -1.24
C CYS A 80 -6.14 -4.87 -1.32
N SER A 81 -4.98 -4.89 -1.98
CA SER A 81 -4.17 -6.10 -2.06
C SER A 81 -3.30 -6.29 -0.82
N LYS A 82 -2.77 -5.19 -0.28
CA LYS A 82 -1.87 -5.21 0.88
C LYS A 82 -1.97 -3.93 1.68
N VAL A 83 -1.85 -4.05 2.99
CA VAL A 83 -1.52 -2.95 3.90
C VAL A 83 -0.14 -3.25 4.49
N ILE A 84 0.79 -2.32 4.33
CA ILE A 84 2.20 -2.50 4.67
C ILE A 84 2.59 -1.44 5.69
N LEU A 85 3.12 -1.86 6.83
CA LEU A 85 3.61 -0.94 7.87
C LEU A 85 5.14 -0.92 7.90
N HIS A 86 5.72 0.27 7.95
CA HIS A 86 7.16 0.53 8.04
C HIS A 86 7.47 1.49 9.18
N ASN A 87 8.61 1.34 9.84
CA ASN A 87 9.14 2.33 10.78
C ASN A 87 10.25 3.21 10.18
N TYR A 88 10.36 3.24 8.86
CA TYR A 88 11.39 3.99 8.16
C TYR A 88 10.86 4.55 6.84
N TRP A 89 11.57 5.54 6.33
CA TRP A 89 11.25 6.20 5.07
C TRP A 89 11.77 5.39 3.90
N LEU A 90 10.88 4.95 3.01
CA LEU A 90 11.27 4.44 1.71
C LEU A 90 11.54 5.64 0.78
N PRO A 91 12.80 5.87 0.34
CA PRO A 91 13.18 7.09 -0.39
C PRO A 91 12.54 7.21 -1.78
N VAL A 92 12.04 6.10 -2.33
CA VAL A 92 11.43 6.03 -3.66
C VAL A 92 9.92 6.38 -3.62
N ILE A 93 9.36 6.57 -2.42
CA ILE A 93 7.92 6.74 -2.23
C ILE A 93 7.62 8.17 -1.78
N THR A 94 6.65 8.79 -2.45
CA THR A 94 6.07 10.06 -1.99
C THR A 94 5.15 9.80 -0.80
N TRP A 95 5.50 10.33 0.36
CA TRP A 95 4.73 10.17 1.58
C TRP A 95 3.84 11.37 1.85
N HIS A 96 2.66 11.10 2.40
CA HIS A 96 1.74 12.11 2.89
C HIS A 96 1.68 12.07 4.41
N SER A 97 2.07 13.17 5.06
CA SER A 97 1.94 13.30 6.52
C SER A 97 0.46 13.26 6.96
N SER A 98 0.22 12.71 8.14
CA SER A 98 -1.10 12.59 8.76
C SER A 98 -1.02 12.51 10.27
N THR A 99 -2.18 12.63 10.91
CA THR A 99 -2.35 12.26 12.31
C THR A 99 -2.63 10.77 12.45
N GLU A 100 -2.40 10.20 13.62
CA GLU A 100 -2.71 8.79 13.90
C GLU A 100 -4.19 8.48 13.61
N GLU A 101 -5.12 9.33 14.06
CA GLU A 101 -6.56 9.12 13.86
C GLU A 101 -6.94 9.08 12.37
N ARG A 102 -6.21 9.83 11.54
CA ARG A 102 -6.42 9.80 10.09
C ARG A 102 -5.86 8.52 9.49
N ILE A 103 -4.69 8.04 9.93
CA ILE A 103 -4.14 6.74 9.52
C ILE A 103 -5.12 5.63 9.85
N VAL A 104 -5.69 5.62 11.06
CA VAL A 104 -6.69 4.63 11.48
C VAL A 104 -7.85 4.56 10.49
N LYS A 105 -8.43 5.71 10.14
CA LYS A 105 -9.53 5.77 9.16
C LYS A 105 -9.12 5.25 7.78
N ILE A 106 -7.89 5.54 7.34
CA ILE A 106 -7.37 5.06 6.05
C ILE A 106 -7.18 3.54 6.08
N VAL A 107 -6.65 3.00 7.18
CA VAL A 107 -6.45 1.56 7.38
C VAL A 107 -7.80 0.84 7.45
N GLU A 108 -8.77 1.35 8.21
CA GLU A 108 -10.13 0.80 8.28
C GLU A 108 -10.81 0.81 6.90
N PHE A 109 -10.65 1.91 6.15
CA PHE A 109 -11.10 1.97 4.76
C PHE A 109 -10.45 0.87 3.93
N ALA A 110 -9.13 0.74 3.96
CA ALA A 110 -8.40 -0.28 3.20
C ALA A 110 -8.86 -1.71 3.54
N LYS A 111 -9.02 -2.02 4.83
CA LYS A 111 -9.53 -3.31 5.32
C LYS A 111 -10.90 -3.67 4.75
N SER A 112 -11.77 -2.70 4.53
CA SER A 112 -13.10 -2.96 3.95
C SER A 112 -13.08 -3.45 2.49
N PHE A 113 -11.91 -3.39 1.82
CA PHE A 113 -11.69 -3.86 0.45
C PHE A 113 -10.71 -5.04 0.35
N MET A 114 -10.33 -5.63 1.48
CA MET A 114 -9.50 -6.84 1.52
C MET A 114 -10.41 -8.07 1.49
N ASN A 115 -10.09 -9.05 0.63
CA ASN A 115 -10.79 -10.33 0.60
C ASN A 115 -10.34 -11.21 1.78
N GLU A 116 -9.03 -11.18 2.05
CA GLU A 116 -8.39 -11.72 3.24
C GLU A 116 -7.45 -10.65 3.80
N PRO A 117 -7.41 -10.44 5.12
CA PRO A 117 -6.56 -9.41 5.70
C PRO A 117 -5.08 -9.83 5.65
N GLU A 118 -4.43 -9.71 4.49
CA GLU A 118 -2.97 -9.76 4.39
C GLU A 118 -2.35 -8.45 4.89
N LEU A 119 -1.99 -8.43 6.18
CA LEU A 119 -1.19 -7.35 6.76
C LEU A 119 0.28 -7.72 6.75
N GLU A 120 1.11 -6.90 6.11
CA GLU A 120 2.56 -7.09 6.10
C GLU A 120 3.21 -6.02 6.99
N ALA A 121 3.70 -6.41 8.17
CA ALA A 121 4.42 -5.51 9.06
C ALA A 121 5.93 -5.66 8.84
N ASN A 122 6.53 -4.72 8.12
CA ASN A 122 7.96 -4.67 7.86
C ASN A 122 8.63 -3.72 8.87
N ILE A 123 8.79 -4.20 10.09
CA ILE A 123 9.46 -3.46 11.17
C ILE A 123 10.95 -3.78 11.13
N TRP A 124 11.74 -2.80 10.72
CA TRP A 124 13.20 -2.93 10.72
C TRP A 124 13.71 -2.51 12.09
N SER A 125 14.75 -3.15 12.61
CA SER A 125 15.43 -2.65 13.79
C SER A 125 16.21 -1.39 13.40
N THR A 126 15.52 -0.25 13.33
CA THR A 126 16.15 1.05 13.12
C THR A 126 16.84 1.50 14.42
N ASP A 127 17.71 2.49 14.31
CA ASP A 127 18.37 3.14 15.46
C ASP A 127 17.39 3.89 16.40
N THR A 128 16.09 3.86 16.12
CA THR A 128 15.01 4.49 16.90
C THR A 128 14.03 3.44 17.44
N PRO A 129 14.31 2.84 18.62
CA PRO A 129 13.44 1.85 19.27
C PRO A 129 11.98 2.33 19.44
N ASP A 130 11.80 3.63 19.59
CA ASP A 130 10.50 4.27 19.83
C ASP A 130 9.54 4.15 18.63
N ASP A 131 10.05 4.17 17.40
CA ASP A 131 9.21 4.06 16.19
C ASP A 131 8.69 2.63 16.00
N ALA A 132 9.54 1.63 16.25
CA ALA A 132 9.13 0.22 16.24
C ALA A 132 8.06 -0.04 17.32
N HIS A 133 8.27 0.49 18.53
CA HIS A 133 7.30 0.37 19.61
C HIS A 133 5.94 1.00 19.23
N THR A 134 5.97 2.20 18.64
CA THR A 134 4.77 2.91 18.17
C THR A 134 3.96 2.08 17.18
N ILE A 135 4.61 1.41 16.23
CA ILE A 135 3.91 0.54 15.26
C ILE A 135 3.33 -0.68 15.96
N ILE A 136 4.06 -1.31 16.87
CA ILE A 136 3.57 -2.48 17.61
C ILE A 136 2.34 -2.10 18.44
N GLU A 137 2.37 -0.98 19.16
CA GLU A 137 1.22 -0.47 19.91
C GLU A 137 0.03 -0.18 19.00
N PHE A 138 0.26 0.43 17.84
CA PHE A 138 -0.76 0.66 16.84
C PHE A 138 -1.39 -0.66 16.37
N LEU A 139 -0.59 -1.65 16.01
CA LEU A 139 -1.07 -2.97 15.58
C LEU A 139 -1.91 -3.67 16.66
N GLN A 140 -1.48 -3.59 17.92
CA GLN A 140 -2.19 -4.12 19.09
C GLN A 140 -3.53 -3.43 19.29
N ARG A 141 -3.54 -2.10 19.30
CA ARG A 141 -4.73 -1.27 19.57
C ARG A 141 -5.84 -1.53 18.57
N PHE A 142 -5.48 -1.59 17.29
CA PHE A 142 -6.46 -1.70 16.21
C PHE A 142 -6.83 -3.15 15.87
N ARG A 143 -6.32 -4.12 16.65
CA ARG A 143 -6.51 -5.57 16.43
C ARG A 143 -6.34 -5.93 14.95
N ILE A 144 -5.36 -5.30 14.31
CA ILE A 144 -5.18 -5.43 12.86
C ILE A 144 -4.60 -6.81 12.54
N VAL A 145 -3.94 -7.46 13.52
CA VAL A 145 -3.30 -8.78 13.39
C VAL A 145 -3.65 -9.68 14.55
N SER A 146 -3.85 -10.96 14.27
CA SER A 146 -3.46 -12.04 15.17
C SER A 146 -1.94 -12.20 15.07
N PHE A 147 -1.21 -11.97 16.17
CA PHE A 147 0.27 -11.91 16.24
C PHE A 147 1.07 -13.04 15.57
N SER A 148 0.43 -14.15 15.18
CA SER A 148 1.05 -15.28 14.49
C SER A 148 1.64 -14.95 13.10
N GLU A 149 1.37 -13.77 12.54
CA GLU A 149 1.80 -13.39 11.17
C GLU A 149 2.84 -12.26 11.13
N LEU A 150 3.32 -11.80 12.28
CA LEU A 150 4.40 -10.81 12.35
C LEU A 150 5.72 -11.48 11.97
N VAL A 151 6.03 -11.50 10.67
CA VAL A 151 7.37 -11.82 10.18
C VAL A 151 8.25 -10.62 10.47
N THR A 152 8.83 -10.58 11.67
CA THR A 152 10.01 -9.75 11.91
C THR A 152 11.16 -10.38 11.12
N ASP A 153 11.27 -10.04 9.84
CA ASP A 153 12.45 -10.37 9.05
C ASP A 153 13.56 -9.46 9.60
N ALA A 154 14.19 -9.89 10.69
CA ALA A 154 15.40 -9.29 11.24
C ALA A 154 16.56 -9.57 10.27
N ARG A 155 16.44 -9.10 9.02
CA ARG A 155 17.55 -9.11 8.09
C ARG A 155 18.58 -8.14 8.65
N GLN A 156 19.83 -8.61 8.64
CA GLN A 156 20.99 -7.86 9.07
C GLN A 156 20.94 -6.42 8.51
N PRO A 157 21.38 -5.43 9.30
CA PRO A 157 21.43 -4.04 8.85
C PRO A 157 22.08 -3.98 7.47
N PHE A 158 21.52 -3.16 6.59
CA PHE A 158 21.96 -2.96 5.21
C PHE A 158 23.35 -2.29 5.23
N GLU A 159 24.40 -3.04 5.56
CA GLU A 159 25.81 -2.64 5.45
C GLU A 159 26.16 -2.53 3.96
N GLY A 160 25.78 -1.45 3.29
CA GLY A 160 26.18 -1.31 1.87
C GLY A 160 25.56 -0.22 1.03
N ALA A 161 24.67 0.63 1.54
CA ALA A 161 24.28 1.83 0.80
C ALA A 161 25.19 3.01 1.20
N HIS A 162 26.41 3.05 0.66
CA HIS A 162 27.17 4.29 0.60
C HIS A 162 26.36 5.30 -0.22
N TYR A 163 25.60 6.15 0.45
CA TYR A 163 25.09 7.38 -0.13
C TYR A 163 26.30 8.23 -0.50
N SER A 164 26.67 8.22 -1.77
CA SER A 164 27.60 9.20 -2.30
C SER A 164 26.95 10.58 -2.12
N ASP A 165 27.53 11.35 -1.22
CA ASP A 165 27.21 12.73 -0.94
C ASP A 165 27.22 13.55 -2.25
N ASN A 166 26.04 13.83 -2.80
CA ASN A 166 25.87 14.64 -4.02
C ASN A 166 25.87 16.15 -3.70
N SER A 167 26.68 16.60 -2.74
CA SER A 167 26.84 18.00 -2.39
C SER A 167 27.92 18.75 -3.20
N THR A 168 28.37 18.21 -4.35
CA THR A 168 29.41 18.86 -5.18
C THR A 168 29.03 19.14 -6.65
N VAL A 169 27.77 19.49 -6.94
CA VAL A 169 27.39 20.05 -8.25
C VAL A 169 26.58 21.35 -8.07
N ALA A 170 27.20 22.37 -7.47
CA ALA A 170 26.66 23.73 -7.45
C ALA A 170 27.76 24.80 -7.30
N LYS A 171 28.93 24.64 -7.93
CA LYS A 171 29.95 25.70 -8.05
C LYS A 171 30.80 25.49 -9.30
N ARG A 172 30.26 25.85 -10.46
CA ARG A 172 31.00 26.15 -11.70
C ARG A 172 30.00 26.64 -12.74
N ASN A 173 29.63 27.91 -12.65
CA ASN A 173 29.11 28.73 -13.76
C ASN A 173 28.94 30.18 -13.26
N SER A 174 30.08 30.81 -12.97
CA SER A 174 30.16 32.26 -12.76
C SER A 174 31.60 32.72 -12.97
N GLN A 175 32.14 32.55 -14.18
CA GLN A 175 33.35 33.24 -14.64
C GLN A 175 33.53 33.03 -16.15
N ALA A 176 32.81 33.82 -16.95
CA ALA A 176 33.18 34.14 -18.33
C ALA A 176 32.24 35.25 -18.81
N TYR A 177 32.52 36.51 -18.42
CA TYR A 177 32.18 37.73 -19.16
C TYR A 177 32.81 38.90 -18.43
N SER A 178 34.08 39.19 -18.76
CA SER A 178 34.78 40.46 -18.54
C SER A 178 36.08 40.36 -19.34
N GLY A 179 36.14 41.05 -20.48
CA GLY A 179 37.24 41.04 -21.44
C GLY A 179 36.73 41.23 -22.84
#